data_AF-A0A519CHF5-F1
#
_entry.id   AF-A0A519CHF5-F1
#
_cell.length_a   1.000
_cell.length_b   1.000
_cell.length_c   1.000
_cell.angle_alpha   90.00
_cell.angle_beta   90.00
_cell.angle_gamma   90.00
#
_symmetry.space_group_name_H-M   'P 1'
#
loop_
_entity.id
_entity.type
_entity.pdbx_description
1 polymer ?
#
loop_
_entity_poly.entity_id
_entity_poly.type
_entity_poly.pdbx_seq_one_letter_code
_entity_poly.pdbx_strand_id
1 'polypeptide(L)'
;MLPEDQAPAAAARNQMFETTNQLECKERLRGFIKIGQQYDIYLPNIEAPAGYCHRGWNFPFMGSDFKFYTDATKAQEILHIKQNNGFDAWGAFELYDSANGQHVCTFERKFWAGMLQRKWIVTSPEGEELFMIQEDSLVKSLVRRLGGSVIPFLDMILRTNMNFRSLDGATDFGAFNRKFSLRDRYEISRTNENLDGRILWAEGPLLDNAGGR
;
A
#
# COMPACT_ATOMS: atom_id res chain seq x y z
N MET A 1 37.96 -22.52 -23.11
CA MET A 1 36.66 -22.95 -22.55
C MET A 1 36.42 -22.07 -21.33
N LEU A 2 35.71 -20.96 -21.51
CA LEU A 2 35.38 -20.04 -20.41
C LEU A 2 34.25 -20.69 -19.59
N PRO A 3 34.27 -20.59 -18.25
CA PRO A 3 33.21 -21.17 -17.43
C PRO A 3 31.88 -20.46 -17.71
N GLU A 4 30.81 -21.25 -17.83
CA GLU A 4 29.44 -20.78 -17.96
C GLU A 4 29.09 -19.83 -16.83
N ASP A 5 28.58 -18.67 -17.22
CA ASP A 5 28.01 -17.63 -16.39
C ASP A 5 26.84 -18.24 -15.60
N GLN A 6 27.07 -18.54 -14.32
CA GLN A 6 25.98 -18.90 -13.40
C GLN A 6 25.15 -17.64 -13.18
N ALA A 7 24.04 -17.53 -13.91
CA ALA A 7 22.98 -16.59 -13.57
C ALA A 7 22.70 -16.70 -12.06
N PRO A 8 22.60 -15.59 -11.32
CA PRO A 8 22.36 -15.65 -9.88
C PRO A 8 21.07 -16.44 -9.64
N ALA A 9 21.15 -17.47 -8.80
CA ALA A 9 19.99 -18.26 -8.40
C ALA A 9 18.89 -17.29 -7.98
N ALA A 10 17.73 -17.37 -8.65
CA ALA A 10 16.59 -16.52 -8.36
C ALA A 10 16.32 -16.59 -6.85
N ALA A 11 16.56 -15.48 -6.14
CA ALA A 11 16.39 -15.42 -4.70
C ALA A 11 14.99 -15.94 -4.36
N ALA A 12 14.91 -16.92 -3.46
CA ALA A 12 13.63 -17.55 -3.11
C ALA A 12 12.67 -16.46 -2.62
N ARG A 13 11.48 -16.36 -3.25
CA ARG A 13 10.44 -15.40 -2.85
C ARG A 13 10.09 -15.63 -1.39
N ASN A 14 9.89 -14.55 -0.64
CA ASN A 14 9.47 -14.64 0.76
C ASN A 14 8.13 -15.39 0.83
N GLN A 15 8.12 -16.56 1.48
CA GLN A 15 6.96 -17.47 1.54
C GLN A 15 5.71 -16.81 2.16
N MET A 16 5.88 -15.75 2.93
CA MET A 16 4.78 -14.98 3.48
C MET A 16 3.91 -14.35 2.39
N PHE A 17 4.47 -13.97 1.23
CA PHE A 17 3.68 -13.39 0.14
C PHE A 17 2.72 -14.41 -0.49
N GLU A 18 3.10 -15.66 -0.54
CA GLU A 18 2.27 -16.71 -1.15
C GLU A 18 1.10 -17.09 -0.23
N THR A 19 1.37 -17.18 1.07
CA THR A 19 0.45 -17.76 2.07
C THR A 19 -0.47 -16.75 2.76
N THR A 20 -0.24 -15.44 2.58
CA THR A 20 -0.99 -14.41 3.31
C THR A 20 -2.23 -13.96 2.54
N ASN A 21 -3.42 -14.28 3.06
CA ASN A 21 -4.69 -13.76 2.52
C ASN A 21 -5.25 -12.57 3.30
N GLN A 22 -4.74 -12.33 4.51
CA GLN A 22 -5.13 -11.22 5.37
C GLN A 22 -3.93 -10.75 6.16
N LEU A 23 -3.80 -9.45 6.36
CA LEU A 23 -2.79 -8.84 7.22
C LEU A 23 -3.33 -7.58 7.87
N GLU A 24 -2.63 -7.14 8.91
CA GLU A 24 -2.93 -5.92 9.62
C GLU A 24 -1.71 -4.99 9.60
N CYS A 25 -1.89 -3.76 9.13
CA CYS A 25 -0.86 -2.74 9.12
C CYS A 25 -1.16 -1.69 10.20
N LYS A 26 -0.20 -1.44 11.09
CA LYS A 26 -0.33 -0.45 12.17
C LYS A 26 0.74 0.62 12.03
N GLU A 27 0.34 1.89 12.03
CA GLU A 27 1.30 2.99 12.09
C GLU A 27 1.92 3.07 13.49
N ARG A 28 3.26 3.17 13.56
CA ARG A 28 3.98 3.39 14.81
C ARG A 28 3.76 4.82 15.31
N LEU A 29 3.73 4.98 16.63
CA LEU A 29 3.52 6.29 17.27
C LEU A 29 4.65 7.26 16.86
N ARG A 30 4.25 8.43 16.37
CA ARG A 30 5.19 9.49 15.99
C ARG A 30 5.75 10.17 17.24
N GLY A 31 7.05 10.42 17.26
CA GLY A 31 7.63 11.45 18.13
C GLY A 31 7.24 12.85 17.63
N PHE A 32 7.57 13.90 18.39
CA PHE A 32 7.26 15.29 18.02
C PHE A 32 7.93 15.76 16.70
N ILE A 33 8.94 15.03 16.21
CA ILE A 33 9.65 15.32 14.96
C ILE A 33 9.14 14.34 13.89
N LYS A 34 8.59 14.86 12.78
CA LYS A 34 8.08 14.06 11.64
C LYS A 34 9.23 13.42 10.84
N ILE A 35 9.95 12.48 11.44
CA ILE A 35 10.98 11.68 10.77
C ILE A 35 10.33 10.36 10.34
N GLY A 36 10.23 10.12 9.02
CA GLY A 36 9.90 8.84 8.38
C GLY A 36 8.75 8.04 9.00
N GLN A 37 7.59 7.96 8.35
CA GLN A 37 6.51 7.08 8.83
C GLN A 37 6.97 5.64 8.89
N GLN A 38 6.60 4.95 9.96
CA GLN A 38 6.93 3.54 10.17
C GLN A 38 5.65 2.75 10.39
N TYR A 39 5.61 1.55 9.83
CA TYR A 39 4.49 0.65 9.96
C TYR A 39 4.97 -0.74 10.38
N ASP A 40 4.17 -1.38 11.22
CA ASP A 40 4.32 -2.78 11.58
C ASP A 40 3.22 -3.58 10.90
N ILE A 41 3.61 -4.66 10.22
CA ILE A 41 2.72 -5.58 9.51
C ILE A 41 2.57 -6.84 10.35
N TYR A 42 1.34 -7.22 10.64
CA TYR A 42 0.99 -8.39 11.44
C TYR A 42 0.21 -9.38 10.59
N LEU A 43 0.50 -10.66 10.81
CA LEU A 43 -0.33 -11.74 10.30
C LEU A 43 -1.47 -12.06 11.27
N PRO A 44 -2.56 -12.67 10.80
CA PRO A 44 -3.70 -13.01 11.65
C PRO A 44 -3.26 -13.93 12.79
N ASN A 45 -3.72 -13.63 14.01
CA ASN A 45 -3.43 -14.41 15.22
C ASN A 45 -1.94 -14.46 15.62
N ILE A 46 -1.08 -13.61 15.04
CA ILE A 46 0.32 -13.48 15.44
C ILE A 46 0.52 -12.12 16.09
N GLU A 47 0.95 -12.12 17.36
CA GLU A 47 1.19 -10.87 18.10
C GLU A 47 2.49 -10.17 17.68
N ALA A 48 3.48 -10.93 17.22
CA ALA A 48 4.73 -10.38 16.71
C ALA A 48 4.55 -9.82 15.29
N PRO A 49 5.18 -8.68 14.96
CA PRO A 49 5.17 -8.19 13.58
C PRO A 49 5.88 -9.18 12.65
N ALA A 50 5.21 -9.50 11.55
CA ALA A 50 5.74 -10.29 10.45
C ALA A 50 6.59 -9.45 9.49
N GLY A 51 6.38 -8.13 9.48
CA GLY A 51 7.09 -7.22 8.61
C GLY A 51 7.14 -5.80 9.14
N TYR A 52 8.09 -5.04 8.60
CA TYR A 52 8.34 -3.66 8.99
C TYR A 52 8.44 -2.80 7.74
N CYS A 53 7.70 -1.71 7.68
CA CYS A 53 7.82 -0.73 6.60
C CYS A 53 8.39 0.57 7.16
N HIS A 54 9.38 1.12 6.46
CA HIS A 54 9.92 2.44 6.72
C HIS A 54 9.73 3.30 5.49
N ARG A 55 8.95 4.36 5.65
CA ARG A 55 8.92 5.45 4.70
C ARG A 55 10.17 6.31 4.92
N GLY A 56 10.88 6.59 3.83
CA GLY A 56 11.95 7.58 3.79
C GLY A 56 11.47 8.98 4.19
N TRP A 57 12.36 9.96 4.01
CA TRP A 57 12.12 11.35 4.39
C TRP A 57 10.82 11.92 3.80
N ASN A 58 10.09 12.70 4.58
CA ASN A 58 8.83 13.32 4.17
C ASN A 58 8.95 14.84 4.07
N PHE A 59 9.71 15.31 3.09
CA PHE A 59 9.75 16.73 2.78
C PHE A 59 8.80 17.08 1.64
N PRO A 60 8.25 18.31 1.61
CA PRO A 60 7.52 18.81 0.44
C PRO A 60 8.33 18.57 -0.84
N PHE A 61 7.66 18.13 -1.90
CA PHE A 61 8.26 17.84 -3.22
C PHE A 61 9.24 16.65 -3.29
N MET A 62 9.46 15.92 -2.20
CA MET A 62 10.15 14.63 -2.25
C MET A 62 9.18 13.52 -2.64
N GLY A 63 9.62 12.68 -3.59
CA GLY A 63 8.93 11.43 -3.88
C GLY A 63 8.88 10.53 -2.64
N SER A 64 7.80 9.77 -2.53
CA SER A 64 7.67 8.79 -1.47
C SER A 64 8.54 7.56 -1.78
N ASP A 65 9.23 7.09 -0.74
CA ASP A 65 10.10 5.91 -0.79
C ASP A 65 9.70 5.02 0.40
N PHE A 66 9.26 3.79 0.13
CA PHE A 66 8.86 2.85 1.18
C PHE A 66 9.66 1.57 1.07
N LYS A 67 10.35 1.21 2.15
CA LYS A 67 11.16 0.00 2.22
C LYS A 67 10.60 -0.95 3.24
N PHE A 68 10.44 -2.20 2.84
CA PHE A 68 9.87 -3.26 3.65
C PHE A 68 10.96 -4.22 4.08
N TYR A 69 10.89 -4.71 5.30
CA TYR A 69 11.91 -5.55 5.92
C TYR A 69 11.27 -6.74 6.63
N THR A 70 12.03 -7.84 6.72
CA THR A 70 11.66 -9.04 7.51
C THR A 70 11.74 -8.80 9.01
N ASP A 71 12.61 -7.89 9.44
CA ASP A 71 12.89 -7.64 10.86
C ASP A 71 13.08 -6.14 11.18
N ALA A 72 13.08 -5.82 12.47
CA ALA A 72 13.23 -4.46 12.96
C ALA A 72 14.65 -3.89 12.80
N THR A 73 15.66 -4.74 12.57
CA THR A 73 17.06 -4.32 12.34
C THR A 73 17.26 -3.72 10.95
N LYS A 74 16.30 -3.96 10.04
CA LYS A 74 16.33 -3.51 8.64
C LYS A 74 17.50 -4.11 7.84
N ALA A 75 17.97 -5.30 8.25
CA ALA A 75 19.10 -5.98 7.61
C ALA A 75 18.75 -6.48 6.21
N GLN A 76 17.53 -6.98 6.01
CA GLN A 76 17.08 -7.53 4.74
C GLN A 76 15.83 -6.79 4.23
N GLU A 77 16.01 -6.04 3.15
CA GLU A 77 14.91 -5.42 2.42
C GLU A 77 14.20 -6.48 1.55
N ILE A 78 12.86 -6.50 1.57
CA ILE A 78 12.04 -7.49 0.84
C ILE A 78 11.14 -6.87 -0.22
N LEU A 79 10.70 -5.62 -0.03
CA LEU A 79 9.95 -4.86 -1.04
C LEU A 79 10.40 -3.41 -1.00
N HIS A 80 10.29 -2.75 -2.14
CA HIS A 80 10.59 -1.33 -2.29
C HIS A 80 9.52 -0.67 -3.14
N ILE A 81 8.84 0.34 -2.61
CA ILE A 81 7.98 1.23 -3.39
C ILE A 81 8.72 2.53 -3.65
N LYS A 82 8.79 2.92 -4.92
CA LYS A 82 9.34 4.20 -5.37
C LYS A 82 8.26 5.03 -6.04
N GLN A 83 8.16 6.30 -5.67
CA GLN A 83 7.38 7.27 -6.44
C GLN A 83 8.23 7.84 -7.57
N ASN A 84 7.76 7.73 -8.81
CA ASN A 84 8.55 8.13 -9.98
C ASN A 84 8.60 9.65 -10.24
N ASN A 85 7.72 10.46 -9.62
CA ASN A 85 7.64 11.91 -9.86
C ASN A 85 7.59 12.75 -8.58
N GLY A 86 8.43 13.79 -8.51
CA GLY A 86 8.52 14.77 -7.41
C GLY A 86 7.54 15.96 -7.48
N PHE A 87 6.68 16.05 -8.51
CA PHE A 87 5.71 17.14 -8.68
C PHE A 87 4.24 16.64 -8.79
N ASP A 88 3.64 16.49 -7.62
CA ASP A 88 2.30 16.87 -7.12
C ASP A 88 0.98 16.84 -7.96
N ALA A 89 0.85 16.07 -9.04
CA ALA A 89 -0.50 15.83 -9.61
C ALA A 89 -0.85 14.35 -9.89
N TRP A 90 0.14 13.49 -10.14
CA TRP A 90 -0.07 12.15 -10.75
C TRP A 90 0.81 11.08 -10.09
N GLY A 91 0.62 10.83 -8.80
CA GLY A 91 1.44 9.86 -8.07
C GLY A 91 1.31 8.45 -8.65
N ALA A 92 2.35 8.01 -9.37
CA ALA A 92 2.60 6.64 -9.76
C ALA A 92 3.67 6.06 -8.83
N PHE A 93 3.38 4.90 -8.26
CA PHE A 93 4.20 4.24 -7.26
C PHE A 93 4.53 2.84 -7.74
N GLU A 94 5.79 2.61 -8.03
CA GLU A 94 6.29 1.35 -8.57
C GLU A 94 6.71 0.44 -7.42
N LEU A 95 6.16 -0.77 -7.37
CA LEU A 95 6.49 -1.78 -6.37
C LEU A 95 7.51 -2.75 -6.96
N TYR A 96 8.64 -2.88 -6.27
CA TYR A 96 9.71 -3.82 -6.61
C TYR A 96 9.87 -4.89 -5.54
N ASP A 97 10.21 -6.09 -5.98
CA ASP A 97 10.75 -7.15 -5.14
C ASP A 97 12.24 -6.90 -4.93
N SER A 98 12.64 -6.60 -3.69
CA SER A 98 14.02 -6.21 -3.39
C SER A 98 15.01 -7.38 -3.50
N ALA A 99 14.53 -8.63 -3.48
CA ALA A 99 15.41 -9.79 -3.55
C ALA A 99 16.00 -10.03 -4.94
N ASN A 100 15.27 -9.65 -6.00
CA ASN A 100 15.68 -9.86 -7.39
C ASN A 100 15.53 -8.62 -8.29
N GLY A 101 15.03 -7.49 -7.75
CA GLY A 101 14.79 -6.26 -8.50
C GLY A 101 13.58 -6.31 -9.44
N GLN A 102 12.75 -7.36 -9.38
CA GLN A 102 11.58 -7.52 -10.24
C GLN A 102 10.58 -6.39 -9.98
N HIS A 103 10.19 -5.67 -11.03
CA HIS A 103 9.02 -4.79 -10.99
C HIS A 103 7.76 -5.66 -10.87
N VAL A 104 6.97 -5.45 -9.82
CA VAL A 104 5.77 -6.22 -9.52
C VAL A 104 4.55 -5.58 -10.18
N CYS A 105 4.34 -4.29 -9.91
CA CYS A 105 3.22 -3.51 -10.43
C CYS A 105 3.44 -2.02 -10.19
N THR A 106 2.66 -1.18 -10.86
CA THR A 106 2.57 0.24 -10.56
C THR A 106 1.19 0.60 -10.03
N PHE A 107 1.14 1.36 -8.93
CA PHE A 107 -0.08 1.95 -8.40
C PHE A 107 -0.20 3.39 -8.92
N GLU A 108 -1.22 3.65 -9.73
CA GLU A 108 -1.49 4.97 -10.27
C GLU A 108 -2.67 5.63 -9.57
N ARG A 109 -2.43 6.74 -8.88
CA ARG A 109 -3.49 7.55 -8.30
C ARG A 109 -4.22 8.32 -9.39
N LYS A 110 -5.50 8.04 -9.61
CA LYS A 110 -6.34 8.84 -10.52
C LYS A 110 -6.87 10.08 -9.78
N PHE A 111 -6.02 11.10 -9.63
CA PHE A 111 -6.32 12.28 -8.80
C PHE A 111 -7.61 13.01 -9.19
N TRP A 112 -7.76 13.39 -10.46
CA TRP A 112 -8.94 14.14 -10.95
C TRP A 112 -10.21 13.29 -10.97
N ALA A 113 -10.14 12.11 -11.60
CA ALA A 113 -11.27 11.17 -11.63
C ALA A 113 -11.65 10.66 -10.24
N GLY A 114 -10.70 10.68 -9.28
CA GLY A 114 -10.87 10.24 -7.91
C GLY A 114 -11.18 11.35 -6.90
N MET A 115 -11.43 12.58 -7.36
CA MET A 115 -11.73 13.72 -6.49
C MET A 115 -13.07 13.56 -5.76
N LEU A 116 -14.04 12.83 -6.32
CA LEU A 116 -15.31 12.57 -5.64
C LEU A 116 -15.31 11.24 -4.89
N GLN A 117 -14.53 10.27 -5.37
CA GLN A 117 -14.37 8.94 -4.79
C GLN A 117 -12.96 8.47 -5.12
N ARG A 118 -12.10 8.29 -4.12
CA ARG A 118 -10.68 7.97 -4.38
C ARG A 118 -10.59 6.70 -5.20
N LYS A 119 -9.74 6.74 -6.24
CA LYS A 119 -9.51 5.65 -7.18
C LYS A 119 -8.03 5.56 -7.53
N TRP A 120 -7.56 4.33 -7.55
CA TRP A 120 -6.25 3.91 -8.01
C TRP A 120 -6.41 2.85 -9.08
N ILE A 121 -5.53 2.85 -10.08
CA ILE A 121 -5.38 1.74 -11.02
C ILE A 121 -4.07 1.03 -10.68
N VAL A 122 -4.10 -0.28 -10.65
CA VAL A 122 -2.90 -1.10 -10.52
C VAL A 122 -2.57 -1.67 -11.89
N THR A 123 -1.37 -1.41 -12.37
CA THR A 123 -0.90 -1.86 -13.69
C THR A 123 0.23 -2.87 -13.56
N SER A 124 0.36 -3.75 -14.55
CA SER A 124 1.52 -4.62 -14.72
C SER A 124 2.78 -3.79 -15.03
N PRO A 125 3.98 -4.38 -14.94
CA PRO A 125 5.22 -3.74 -15.38
C PRO A 125 5.20 -3.25 -16.83
N GLU A 126 4.42 -3.90 -17.69
CA GLU A 126 4.22 -3.57 -19.10
C GLU A 126 3.15 -2.48 -19.32
N GLY A 127 2.47 -2.06 -18.25
CA GLY A 127 1.44 -1.02 -18.29
C GLY A 127 0.01 -1.52 -18.52
N GLU A 128 -0.23 -2.84 -18.50
CA GLU A 128 -1.57 -3.40 -18.59
C GLU A 128 -2.35 -3.11 -17.30
N GLU A 129 -3.58 -2.58 -17.39
CA GLU A 129 -4.42 -2.40 -16.20
C GLU A 129 -4.85 -3.78 -15.66
N LEU A 130 -4.51 -4.07 -14.41
CA LEU A 130 -4.84 -5.35 -13.77
C LEU A 130 -6.18 -5.24 -13.03
N PHE A 131 -6.32 -4.19 -12.21
CA PHE A 131 -7.50 -3.93 -11.40
C PHE A 131 -7.49 -2.50 -10.86
N MET A 132 -8.56 -2.12 -10.15
CA MET A 132 -8.64 -0.83 -9.47
C MET A 132 -8.83 -0.97 -7.97
N ILE A 133 -8.32 0.00 -7.21
CA ILE A 133 -8.59 0.15 -5.79
C ILE A 133 -9.40 1.43 -5.59
N GLN A 134 -10.61 1.32 -5.07
CA GLN A 134 -11.53 2.46 -5.03
C GLN A 134 -12.40 2.42 -3.77
N GLU A 135 -12.74 3.60 -3.23
CA GLU A 135 -13.55 3.72 -2.00
C GLU A 135 -14.89 2.99 -2.07
N ASP A 136 -15.33 2.44 -0.94
CA ASP A 136 -16.56 1.63 -0.82
C ASP A 136 -17.84 2.37 -1.24
N SER A 137 -17.94 3.67 -0.96
CA SER A 137 -19.15 4.45 -1.18
C SER A 137 -18.85 5.87 -1.63
N LEU A 138 -19.41 6.24 -2.79
CA LEU A 138 -19.44 7.62 -3.27
C LEU A 138 -20.14 8.54 -2.27
N VAL A 139 -21.29 8.13 -1.72
CA VAL A 139 -22.05 8.93 -0.75
C VAL A 139 -21.21 9.22 0.49
N LYS A 140 -20.57 8.21 1.09
CA LYS A 140 -19.68 8.42 2.24
C LYS A 140 -18.50 9.32 1.89
N SER A 141 -17.94 9.18 0.69
CA SER A 141 -16.84 10.02 0.20
C SER A 141 -17.26 11.49 0.06
N LEU A 142 -18.44 11.75 -0.52
CA LEU A 142 -18.99 13.10 -0.65
C LEU A 142 -19.32 13.72 0.70
N VAL A 143 -19.93 12.98 1.64
CA VAL A 143 -20.24 13.50 2.99
C VAL A 143 -18.96 13.91 3.72
N ARG A 144 -17.89 13.11 3.67
CA ARG A 144 -16.59 13.47 4.26
C ARG A 144 -16.00 14.71 3.61
N ARG A 145 -16.06 14.81 2.27
CA ARG A 145 -15.49 15.95 1.53
C ARG A 145 -16.25 17.25 1.71
N LEU A 146 -17.59 17.21 1.77
CA LEU A 146 -18.45 18.38 1.83
C LEU A 146 -18.89 18.75 3.26
N GLY A 147 -19.01 17.75 4.13
CA GLY A 147 -19.48 17.89 5.52
C GLY A 147 -18.40 17.79 6.59
N GLY A 148 -17.24 17.19 6.30
CA GLY A 148 -16.13 17.04 7.25
C GLY A 148 -15.54 18.37 7.73
N SER A 149 -15.54 19.38 6.87
CA SER A 149 -15.12 20.75 7.20
C SER A 149 -16.07 21.47 8.16
N VAL A 150 -17.33 21.01 8.24
CA VAL A 150 -18.38 21.63 9.07
C VAL A 150 -18.58 20.87 10.39
N ILE A 151 -18.35 19.55 10.40
CA ILE A 151 -18.55 18.70 11.58
C ILE A 151 -17.36 17.73 11.71
N PRO A 152 -16.29 18.10 12.44
CA PRO A 152 -15.07 17.29 12.56
C PRO A 152 -15.28 15.85 13.08
N PHE A 153 -16.36 15.62 13.84
CA PHE A 153 -16.72 14.30 14.34
C PHE A 153 -17.20 13.34 13.24
N LEU A 154 -17.75 13.85 12.13
CA LEU A 154 -18.17 13.01 10.99
C LEU A 154 -16.98 12.33 10.32
N ASP A 155 -15.85 13.02 10.18
CA ASP A 155 -14.63 12.46 9.59
C ASP A 155 -14.00 11.36 10.45
N MET A 156 -14.21 11.43 11.77
CA MET A 156 -13.77 10.38 12.69
C MET A 156 -14.62 9.09 12.56
N ILE A 157 -15.90 9.21 12.20
CA ILE A 157 -16.83 8.08 12.05
C ILE A 157 -16.81 7.52 10.61
N LEU A 158 -16.76 8.40 9.61
CA LEU A 158 -16.79 8.05 8.18
C LEU A 158 -15.39 7.65 7.71
N ARG A 159 -15.02 6.40 8.04
CA ARG A 159 -13.74 5.81 7.68
C ARG A 159 -13.65 5.56 6.18
N THR A 160 -12.45 5.77 5.64
CA THR A 160 -12.13 5.40 4.27
C THR A 160 -11.82 3.91 4.21
N ASN A 161 -12.77 3.15 3.68
CA ASN A 161 -12.53 1.77 3.24
C ASN A 161 -12.40 1.78 1.73
N MET A 162 -11.54 0.91 1.21
CA MET A 162 -11.30 0.75 -0.22
C MET A 162 -11.41 -0.72 -0.60
N ASN A 163 -11.97 -0.99 -1.76
CA ASN A 163 -12.12 -2.34 -2.29
C ASN A 163 -11.22 -2.51 -3.51
N PHE A 164 -10.67 -3.71 -3.67
CA PHE A 164 -9.93 -4.10 -4.87
C PHE A 164 -10.95 -4.73 -5.79
N ARG A 165 -11.05 -4.19 -6.99
CA ARG A 165 -12.17 -4.45 -7.89
C ARG A 165 -11.69 -4.68 -9.30
N SER A 166 -12.41 -5.54 -10.01
CA SER A 166 -12.27 -5.67 -11.46
C SER A 166 -12.40 -4.29 -12.13
N LEU A 167 -11.79 -4.12 -13.31
CA LEU A 167 -11.77 -2.83 -13.99
C LEU A 167 -13.16 -2.31 -14.37
N ASP A 168 -14.12 -3.22 -14.59
CA ASP A 168 -15.53 -2.90 -14.81
C ASP A 168 -16.29 -2.55 -13.51
N GLY A 169 -15.66 -2.75 -12.33
CA GLY A 169 -16.24 -2.52 -11.02
C GLY A 169 -17.28 -3.53 -10.58
N ALA A 170 -17.45 -4.64 -11.30
CA ALA A 170 -18.50 -5.63 -11.02
C ALA A 170 -18.14 -6.60 -9.90
N THR A 171 -16.85 -6.88 -9.67
CA THR A 171 -16.40 -7.89 -8.71
C THR A 171 -15.35 -7.33 -7.76
N ASP A 172 -15.64 -7.44 -6.46
CA ASP A 172 -14.69 -7.12 -5.39
C ASP A 172 -13.95 -8.41 -4.98
N PHE A 173 -12.63 -8.34 -4.90
CA PHE A 173 -11.77 -9.49 -4.55
C PHE A 173 -10.70 -9.17 -3.51
N GLY A 174 -10.77 -7.99 -2.91
CA GLY A 174 -9.91 -7.57 -1.81
C GLY A 174 -10.44 -6.32 -1.16
N ALA A 175 -9.92 -6.02 0.03
CA ALA A 175 -10.36 -4.86 0.79
C ALA A 175 -9.23 -4.32 1.66
N PHE A 176 -9.18 -3.00 1.75
CA PHE A 176 -8.43 -2.20 2.68
C PHE A 176 -9.43 -1.50 3.61
N ASN A 177 -9.42 -1.87 4.89
CA ASN A 177 -10.37 -1.37 5.87
C ASN A 177 -9.66 -0.65 7.01
N ARG A 178 -9.98 0.64 7.21
CA ARG A 178 -9.49 1.38 8.36
C ARG A 178 -10.28 1.03 9.60
N LYS A 179 -9.60 0.54 10.64
CA LYS A 179 -10.20 0.20 11.94
C LYS A 179 -10.24 1.43 12.85
N PHE A 180 -11.20 1.43 13.78
CA PHE A 180 -11.22 2.44 14.83
C PHE A 180 -10.13 2.14 15.84
N SER A 181 -9.17 3.03 15.97
CA SER A 181 -8.17 2.93 17.02
C SER A 181 -7.50 4.28 17.28
N LEU A 182 -6.87 4.39 18.44
CA LEU A 182 -6.05 5.56 18.81
C LEU A 182 -4.86 5.76 17.85
N ARG A 183 -4.44 4.70 17.17
CA ARG A 183 -3.40 4.71 16.14
C ARG A 183 -4.02 4.29 14.82
N ASP A 184 -3.45 4.73 13.71
CA ASP A 184 -3.92 4.28 12.41
C ASP A 184 -3.65 2.78 12.25
N ARG A 185 -4.72 2.05 11.93
CA ARG A 185 -4.78 0.59 11.84
C ARG A 185 -5.59 0.20 10.62
N TYR A 186 -5.01 -0.64 9.80
CA TYR A 186 -5.55 -1.04 8.51
C TYR A 186 -5.58 -2.55 8.43
N GLU A 187 -6.74 -3.11 8.10
CA GLU A 187 -6.89 -4.52 7.78
C GLU A 187 -6.94 -4.64 6.27
N ILE A 188 -6.03 -5.43 5.72
CA ILE A 188 -5.93 -5.68 4.29
C ILE A 188 -6.21 -7.16 4.06
N SER A 189 -7.04 -7.47 3.07
CA SER A 189 -7.42 -8.84 2.73
C SER A 189 -7.64 -9.04 1.24
N ARG A 190 -7.42 -10.27 0.76
CA ARG A 190 -7.75 -10.75 -0.58
C ARG A 190 -8.64 -11.99 -0.48
N THR A 191 -9.48 -12.22 -1.48
CA THR A 191 -10.39 -13.38 -1.52
C THR A 191 -9.72 -14.65 -2.01
N ASN A 192 -8.65 -14.53 -2.80
CA ASN A 192 -7.86 -15.65 -3.29
C ASN A 192 -6.41 -15.22 -3.58
N GLU A 193 -5.56 -16.21 -3.84
CA GLU A 193 -4.11 -16.05 -4.01
C GLU A 193 -3.70 -15.55 -5.41
N ASN A 194 -4.65 -15.36 -6.34
CA ASN A 194 -4.34 -14.84 -7.67
C ASN A 194 -3.86 -13.38 -7.60
N LEU A 195 -4.28 -12.64 -6.58
CA LEU A 195 -3.69 -11.34 -6.29
C LEU A 195 -2.32 -11.55 -5.64
N ASP A 196 -1.24 -11.10 -6.30
CA ASP A 196 0.13 -11.20 -5.79
C ASP A 196 0.23 -10.66 -4.35
N GLY A 197 0.72 -11.47 -3.41
CA GLY A 197 0.74 -11.09 -1.99
C GLY A 197 1.71 -9.97 -1.67
N ARG A 198 2.66 -9.67 -2.57
CA ARG A 198 3.51 -8.48 -2.45
C ARG A 198 2.68 -7.20 -2.51
N ILE A 199 1.62 -7.18 -3.34
CA ILE A 199 0.67 -6.07 -3.43
C ILE A 199 -0.07 -5.92 -2.09
N LEU A 200 -0.52 -7.04 -1.51
CA LEU A 200 -1.23 -7.05 -0.23
C LEU A 200 -0.40 -6.41 0.89
N TRP A 201 0.90 -6.73 0.95
CA TRP A 201 1.83 -6.20 1.94
C TRP A 201 2.16 -4.72 1.72
N ALA A 202 2.28 -4.31 0.46
CA ALA A 202 2.64 -2.97 0.05
C ALA A 202 1.53 -1.93 0.26
N GLU A 203 0.28 -2.34 0.07
CA GLU A 203 -0.86 -1.43 -0.02
C GLU A 203 -1.10 -0.65 1.28
N GLY A 204 -0.97 -1.30 2.44
CA GLY A 204 -1.26 -0.70 3.74
C GLY A 204 -0.54 0.64 3.97
N PRO A 205 0.80 0.63 4.01
CA PRO A 205 1.62 1.85 4.12
C PRO A 205 1.41 2.83 2.96
N LEU A 206 1.25 2.32 1.73
CA LEU A 206 1.11 3.15 0.54
C LEU A 206 -0.18 3.99 0.58
N LEU A 207 -1.33 3.36 0.80
CA LEU A 207 -2.62 4.06 0.77
C LEU A 207 -2.83 5.00 1.96
N ASP A 208 -2.26 4.67 3.13
CA ASP A 208 -2.27 5.58 4.27
C ASP A 208 -1.50 6.87 3.96
N ASN A 209 -0.29 6.76 3.38
CA ASN A 209 0.55 7.92 3.12
C ASN A 209 0.14 8.68 1.85
N ALA A 210 -0.07 7.97 0.75
CA ALA A 210 -0.30 8.56 -0.56
C ALA A 210 -1.78 8.80 -0.90
N GLY A 211 -2.72 8.36 -0.05
CA GLY A 211 -4.16 8.54 -0.23
C GLY A 211 -4.64 10.00 -0.11
N GLY A 212 -3.80 10.91 0.37
CA GLY A 212 -4.20 12.26 0.79
C GLY A 212 -5.07 12.20 2.05
N ARG A 213 -4.86 13.11 3.00
CA ARG A 213 -5.83 13.33 4.08
C ARG A 213 -6.63 14.56 3.69
#